data_AF-A0A9K3DB93-F1
#
_entry.id   AF-A0A9K3DB93-F1
#
_cell.length_a   1.000
_cell.length_b   1.000
_cell.length_c   1.000
_cell.angle_alpha   90.00
_cell.angle_beta   90.00
_cell.angle_gamma   90.00
#
_symmetry.space_group_name_H-M   'P 1'
#
loop_
_entity.id
_entity.type
_entity.pdbx_description
1 polymer ?
#
loop_
_entity_poly.entity_id
_entity_poly.type
_entity_poly.pdbx_seq_one_letter_code
_entity_poly.pdbx_strand_id
1 'polypeptide(L)'
;MKLRLEVTQQIKALNALKTLGEMYGCELHRPAQDSKEAIQWTYFGYLAASKEQDGAAMSFGRVDNFFDYYIEKDLAEKKYDEAQIQEMIDHFIMKLRIIRHLRTPEYNDLFAGDPTWVTLVLGGCDEQDKHLVCKTSYRVVNSLYTLGAAPEPNLTILWSENLPENFKEFCAQVSIDTSSIQ
;
A
#
# COMPACT_ATOMS: atom_id res chain seq x y z
N MET A 1 -31.99 10.24 9.12
CA MET A 1 -32.22 10.03 7.66
C MET A 1 -30.91 9.98 6.87
N LYS A 2 -29.99 10.95 7.02
CA LYS A 2 -28.66 10.99 6.38
C LYS A 2 -27.86 9.68 6.43
N LEU A 3 -27.63 9.13 7.62
CA LEU A 3 -26.83 7.90 7.79
C LEU A 3 -27.38 6.69 7.01
N ARG A 4 -28.70 6.52 6.92
CA ARG A 4 -29.30 5.43 6.15
C ARG A 4 -29.01 5.55 4.65
N LEU A 5 -28.99 6.78 4.13
CA LEU A 5 -28.68 7.02 2.73
C LEU A 5 -27.19 6.73 2.44
N GLU A 6 -26.30 7.20 3.32
CA GLU A 6 -24.85 6.95 3.20
C GLU A 6 -24.53 5.46 3.22
N VAL A 7 -25.10 4.71 4.17
CA VAL A 7 -24.95 3.25 4.22
C VAL A 7 -25.51 2.58 2.96
N THR A 8 -26.63 3.07 2.43
CA THR A 8 -27.19 2.55 1.17
C THR A 8 -26.22 2.79 -0.01
N GLN A 9 -25.56 3.94 -0.06
CA GLN A 9 -24.54 4.25 -1.07
C GLN A 9 -23.30 3.37 -0.90
N GLN A 10 -22.84 3.14 0.34
CA GLN A 10 -21.72 2.25 0.63
C GLN A 10 -21.99 0.82 0.16
N ILE A 11 -23.19 0.28 0.41
CA ILE A 11 -23.57 -1.06 -0.09
C ILE A 11 -23.54 -1.11 -1.63
N LYS A 12 -24.02 -0.07 -2.31
CA LYS A 12 -23.94 0.02 -3.77
C LYS A 12 -22.49 0.05 -4.26
N ALA A 13 -21.64 0.85 -3.62
CA ALA A 13 -20.22 0.93 -3.95
C ALA A 13 -19.51 -0.43 -3.78
N LEU A 14 -19.81 -1.17 -2.70
CA LEU A 14 -19.26 -2.52 -2.49
C LEU A 14 -19.70 -3.53 -3.56
N ASN A 15 -20.92 -3.41 -4.09
CA ASN A 15 -21.35 -4.24 -5.22
C ASN A 15 -20.65 -3.84 -6.52
N ALA A 16 -20.46 -2.54 -6.77
CA ALA A 16 -19.69 -2.07 -7.92
C ALA A 16 -18.22 -2.52 -7.86
N LEU A 17 -17.62 -2.57 -6.66
CA LEU A 17 -16.30 -3.12 -6.45
C LEU A 17 -16.20 -4.58 -6.89
N LYS A 18 -17.22 -5.42 -6.62
CA LYS A 18 -17.26 -6.81 -7.11
C LYS A 18 -17.24 -6.88 -8.63
N THR A 19 -18.07 -6.07 -9.29
CA THR A 19 -18.08 -5.97 -10.76
C THR A 19 -16.73 -5.50 -11.30
N LEU A 20 -16.07 -4.55 -10.64
CA LEU A 20 -14.72 -4.13 -11.00
C LEU A 20 -13.74 -5.31 -10.90
N GLY A 21 -13.80 -6.12 -9.84
CA GLY A 21 -12.98 -7.32 -9.73
C GLY A 21 -13.23 -8.32 -10.87
N GLU A 22 -14.49 -8.60 -11.19
CA GLU A 22 -14.89 -9.52 -12.25
C GLU A 22 -14.34 -9.10 -13.63
N MET A 23 -14.28 -7.80 -13.92
CA MET A 23 -13.68 -7.28 -15.16
C MET A 23 -12.21 -7.67 -15.34
N TYR A 24 -11.49 -7.92 -14.23
CA TYR A 24 -10.10 -8.35 -14.21
C TYR A 24 -9.95 -9.84 -13.87
N GLY A 25 -11.04 -10.62 -13.88
CA GLY A 25 -11.04 -12.03 -13.54
C GLY A 25 -10.78 -12.33 -12.06
N CYS A 26 -11.09 -11.38 -11.16
CA CYS A 26 -10.88 -11.50 -9.72
C CYS A 26 -12.21 -11.66 -8.95
N GLU A 27 -12.26 -12.61 -8.02
CA GLU A 27 -13.48 -13.00 -7.29
C GLU A 27 -13.64 -12.27 -5.95
N LEU A 28 -13.89 -10.96 -5.98
CA LEU A 28 -13.96 -10.12 -4.75
C LEU A 28 -15.19 -10.40 -3.85
N HIS A 29 -16.03 -11.37 -4.19
CA HIS A 29 -17.18 -11.76 -3.38
C HIS A 29 -16.80 -12.68 -2.20
N ARG A 30 -15.58 -13.22 -2.19
CA ARG A 30 -15.02 -14.08 -1.15
C ARG A 30 -13.75 -13.47 -0.54
N PRO A 31 -13.36 -13.88 0.68
CA PRO A 31 -12.08 -13.45 1.25
C PRO A 31 -10.89 -13.95 0.42
N ALA A 32 -9.78 -13.21 0.50
CA ALA A 32 -8.48 -13.62 -0.04
C ALA A 32 -7.96 -14.87 0.68
N GLN A 33 -7.39 -15.81 -0.08
CA GLN A 33 -6.93 -17.11 0.42
C GLN A 33 -5.41 -17.22 0.51
N ASP A 34 -4.68 -16.34 -0.17
CA ASP A 34 -3.22 -16.32 -0.27
C ASP A 34 -2.67 -14.89 -0.36
N SER A 35 -1.34 -14.77 -0.38
CA SER A 35 -0.64 -13.48 -0.45
C SER A 35 -0.97 -12.69 -1.72
N LYS A 36 -1.05 -13.37 -2.87
CA LYS A 36 -1.38 -12.75 -4.16
C LYS A 36 -2.77 -12.11 -4.10
N GLU A 37 -3.77 -12.83 -3.62
CA GLU A 37 -5.13 -12.34 -3.46
C GLU A 37 -5.23 -11.27 -2.37
N ALA A 38 -4.50 -11.39 -1.26
CA ALA A 38 -4.53 -10.39 -0.19
C ALA A 38 -4.03 -9.04 -0.68
N ILE A 39 -2.90 -9.02 -1.40
CA ILE A 39 -2.36 -7.82 -2.03
C ILE A 39 -3.35 -7.28 -3.08
N GLN A 40 -3.84 -8.15 -3.96
CA GLN A 40 -4.72 -7.77 -5.06
C GLN A 40 -6.08 -7.24 -4.58
N TRP A 41 -6.70 -7.83 -3.56
CA TRP A 41 -8.02 -7.45 -3.05
C TRP A 41 -7.93 -6.10 -2.35
N THR A 42 -6.89 -5.91 -1.54
CA THR A 42 -6.63 -4.63 -0.89
C THR A 42 -6.35 -3.54 -1.93
N TYR A 43 -5.57 -3.83 -2.98
CA TYR A 43 -5.39 -2.89 -4.08
C TYR A 43 -6.70 -2.58 -4.82
N PHE A 44 -7.61 -3.54 -5.01
CA PHE A 44 -8.91 -3.26 -5.63
C PHE A 44 -9.77 -2.30 -4.82
N GLY A 45 -9.76 -2.42 -3.48
CA GLY A 45 -10.41 -1.46 -2.60
C GLY A 45 -9.89 -0.05 -2.81
N TYR A 46 -8.56 0.10 -2.88
CA TYR A 46 -7.91 1.38 -3.17
C TYR A 46 -8.19 1.88 -4.59
N LEU A 47 -8.13 1.00 -5.59
CA LEU A 47 -8.41 1.32 -6.99
C LEU A 47 -9.83 1.88 -7.15
N ALA A 48 -10.82 1.27 -6.52
CA ALA A 48 -12.19 1.77 -6.54
C ALA A 48 -12.29 3.18 -5.92
N ALA A 49 -11.60 3.43 -4.82
CA ALA A 49 -11.55 4.78 -4.22
C ALA A 49 -10.92 5.80 -5.19
N SER A 50 -9.79 5.48 -5.82
CA SER A 50 -9.09 6.35 -6.78
C SER A 50 -9.87 6.59 -8.09
N LYS A 51 -10.80 5.69 -8.43
CA LYS A 51 -11.66 5.82 -9.62
C LYS A 51 -12.89 6.69 -9.37
N GLU A 52 -13.35 6.77 -8.12
CA GLU A 52 -14.55 7.51 -7.73
C GLU A 52 -14.24 8.88 -7.14
N GLN A 53 -13.03 9.07 -6.61
CA GLN A 53 -12.62 10.29 -5.93
C GLN A 53 -11.24 10.75 -6.42
N ASP A 54 -11.05 12.06 -6.47
CA ASP A 54 -9.83 12.73 -6.90
C ASP A 54 -9.29 13.66 -5.79
N GLY A 55 -9.43 13.25 -4.53
CA GLY A 55 -8.92 14.00 -3.38
C GLY A 55 -7.43 14.32 -3.54
N ALA A 56 -6.99 15.42 -2.91
CA ALA A 56 -5.58 15.82 -2.98
C ALA A 56 -4.67 14.70 -2.46
N ALA A 57 -4.99 14.16 -1.28
CA ALA A 57 -4.30 13.02 -0.69
C ALA A 57 -5.22 11.79 -0.64
N MET A 58 -4.86 10.75 -1.40
CA MET A 58 -5.55 9.46 -1.42
C MET A 58 -4.59 8.40 -0.89
N SER A 59 -4.40 8.39 0.43
CA SER A 59 -3.43 7.50 1.09
C SER A 59 -3.86 6.04 1.08
N PHE A 60 -2.87 5.14 1.01
CA PHE A 60 -3.13 3.70 1.04
C PHE A 60 -3.35 3.19 2.47
N GLY A 61 -2.63 3.76 3.45
CA GLY A 61 -2.71 3.39 4.86
C GLY A 61 -1.58 2.46 5.28
N ARG A 62 -1.86 1.52 6.18
CA ARG A 62 -0.87 0.61 6.76
C ARG A 62 -1.26 -0.85 6.51
N VAL A 63 -0.46 -1.57 5.74
CA VAL A 63 -0.80 -2.92 5.27
C VAL A 63 0.34 -3.93 5.34
N ASP A 64 1.53 -3.51 5.78
CA ASP A 64 2.72 -4.37 5.82
C ASP A 64 2.50 -5.62 6.66
N ASN A 65 2.10 -5.48 7.93
CA ASN A 65 1.79 -6.63 8.80
C ASN A 65 0.63 -7.49 8.28
N PHE A 66 -0.37 -6.86 7.66
CA PHE A 66 -1.52 -7.56 7.11
C PHE A 66 -1.10 -8.46 5.94
N PHE A 67 -0.30 -7.94 5.00
CA PHE A 67 0.25 -8.74 3.91
C PHE A 67 1.25 -9.79 4.40
N ASP A 68 2.10 -9.45 5.37
CA ASP A 68 3.12 -10.36 5.89
C ASP A 68 2.51 -11.63 6.49
N TYR A 69 1.32 -11.54 7.11
CA TYR A 69 0.59 -12.72 7.59
C TYR A 69 0.31 -13.74 6.49
N TYR A 70 -0.20 -13.30 5.33
CA TYR A 70 -0.47 -14.18 4.19
C TYR A 70 0.83 -14.66 3.53
N ILE A 71 1.81 -13.78 3.42
CA ILE A 71 3.11 -14.06 2.81
C ILE A 71 3.87 -15.13 3.60
N GLU A 72 3.98 -14.99 4.93
CA GLU A 72 4.71 -15.97 5.75
C GLU A 72 4.04 -17.34 5.73
N LYS A 73 2.70 -17.39 5.63
CA LYS A 73 1.96 -18.64 5.41
C LYS A 73 2.34 -19.28 4.06
N ASP A 74 2.27 -18.53 2.98
CA ASP A 74 2.57 -19.05 1.64
C ASP A 74 4.04 -19.48 1.49
N LEU A 75 4.98 -18.77 2.13
CA LEU A 75 6.39 -19.14 2.18
C LEU A 75 6.60 -20.43 2.96
N ALA A 76 5.92 -20.62 4.11
CA ALA A 76 6.00 -21.84 4.90
C ALA A 76 5.44 -23.06 4.14
N GLU A 77 4.39 -22.85 3.35
CA GLU A 77 3.79 -23.87 2.47
C GLU A 77 4.60 -24.09 1.17
N LYS A 78 5.68 -23.31 0.95
CA LYS A 78 6.49 -23.31 -0.27
C LYS A 78 5.68 -23.07 -1.54
N LYS A 79 4.59 -22.30 -1.42
CA LYS A 79 3.76 -21.89 -2.56
C LYS A 79 4.47 -20.86 -3.42
N TYR A 80 5.23 -19.98 -2.76
CA TYR A 80 6.09 -18.98 -3.38
C TYR A 80 7.48 -19.03 -2.74
N ASP A 81 8.47 -18.52 -3.46
CA ASP A 81 9.77 -18.15 -2.90
C ASP A 81 9.85 -16.64 -2.61
N GLU A 82 10.91 -16.21 -1.93
CA GLU A 82 11.11 -14.82 -1.54
C GLU A 82 11.19 -13.87 -2.75
N ALA A 83 11.72 -14.33 -3.88
CA ALA A 83 11.84 -13.50 -5.10
C ALA A 83 10.46 -13.28 -5.74
N GLN A 84 9.62 -14.31 -5.78
CA GLN A 84 8.23 -14.21 -6.23
C GLN A 84 7.41 -13.30 -5.31
N ILE A 85 7.63 -13.35 -4.00
CA ILE A 85 6.98 -12.43 -3.05
C ILE A 85 7.43 -10.99 -3.31
N GLN A 86 8.74 -10.74 -3.48
CA GLN A 86 9.23 -9.40 -3.80
C GLN A 86 8.64 -8.89 -5.13
N GLU A 87 8.53 -9.74 -6.16
CA GLU A 87 7.88 -9.38 -7.42
C GLU A 87 6.42 -8.94 -7.21
N MET A 88 5.66 -9.61 -6.35
CA MET A 88 4.29 -9.21 -6.03
C MET A 88 4.23 -7.85 -5.34
N ILE A 89 5.13 -7.59 -4.38
CA ILE A 89 5.25 -6.28 -3.73
C ILE A 89 5.66 -5.21 -4.72
N ASP A 90 6.62 -5.49 -5.60
CA ASP A 90 7.06 -4.55 -6.63
C ASP A 90 5.93 -4.21 -7.60
N HIS A 91 5.17 -5.21 -8.08
CA HIS A 91 3.99 -4.97 -8.91
C HIS A 91 2.93 -4.13 -8.20
N PHE A 92 2.72 -4.36 -6.90
CA PHE A 92 1.84 -3.54 -6.08
C PHE A 92 2.32 -2.09 -6.00
N ILE A 93 3.60 -1.86 -5.68
CA ILE A 93 4.21 -0.52 -5.61
C ILE A 93 4.18 0.18 -6.98
N MET A 94 4.47 -0.54 -8.07
CA MET A 94 4.35 -0.03 -9.43
C MET A 94 2.94 0.49 -9.72
N LYS A 95 1.89 -0.16 -9.19
CA LYS A 95 0.51 0.30 -9.37
C LYS A 95 0.21 1.57 -8.58
N LEU A 96 0.79 1.73 -7.39
CA LEU A 96 0.68 2.97 -6.63
C LEU A 96 1.40 4.14 -7.33
N ARG A 97 2.55 3.88 -7.96
CA ARG A 97 3.34 4.88 -8.71
C ARG A 97 2.61 5.49 -9.91
N ILE A 98 1.63 4.80 -10.48
CA ILE A 98 0.93 5.22 -11.71
C ILE A 98 -0.45 5.85 -11.47
N ILE A 99 -0.87 6.04 -10.22
CA ILE A 99 -2.11 6.75 -9.91
C ILE A 99 -1.97 8.20 -10.30
N ARG A 100 -2.96 8.74 -11.02
CA ARG A 100 -2.95 10.12 -11.52
C ARG A 100 -4.35 10.70 -11.50
N HIS A 101 -4.43 12.01 -11.29
CA HIS A 101 -5.65 12.78 -11.37
C HIS A 101 -5.44 13.99 -12.29
N LEU A 102 -6.46 14.34 -13.07
CA LEU A 102 -6.38 15.53 -13.91
C LEU A 102 -6.46 16.78 -13.02
N ARG A 103 -5.46 17.66 -13.10
CA ARG A 103 -5.35 18.89 -12.31
C ARG A 103 -5.27 20.13 -13.20
N THR A 104 -5.77 21.26 -12.69
CA THR A 104 -5.62 22.56 -13.36
C THR A 104 -4.24 23.16 -13.08
N PRO A 105 -3.76 24.14 -13.87
CA PRO A 105 -2.51 24.82 -13.60
C PRO A 105 -2.45 25.46 -12.20
N GLU A 106 -3.55 26.05 -11.72
CA GLU A 106 -3.62 26.70 -10.40
C GLU A 106 -3.44 25.69 -9.26
N TYR A 107 -3.93 24.45 -9.45
CA TYR A 107 -3.67 23.37 -8.50
C TYR A 107 -2.18 23.03 -8.46
N ASN A 108 -1.52 22.95 -9.61
CA ASN A 108 -0.09 22.63 -9.69
C ASN A 108 0.80 23.73 -9.09
N ASP A 109 0.37 25.00 -9.14
CA ASP A 109 1.07 26.10 -8.47
C ASP A 109 1.01 25.97 -6.94
N LEU A 110 -0.08 25.40 -6.40
CA LEU A 110 -0.25 25.13 -4.97
C LEU A 110 0.38 23.79 -4.53
N PHE A 111 0.33 22.79 -5.40
CA PHE A 111 0.75 21.41 -5.15
C PHE A 111 1.69 20.95 -6.27
N ALA A 112 2.93 21.42 -6.22
CA ALA A 112 3.93 21.14 -7.23
C ALA A 112 4.35 19.66 -7.26
N GLY A 113 4.69 19.16 -8.45
CA GLY A 113 5.24 17.81 -8.64
C GLY A 113 4.21 16.70 -8.92
N ASP A 114 2.96 17.06 -9.25
CA ASP A 114 1.86 16.13 -9.48
C ASP A 114 1.65 15.11 -8.32
N PRO A 115 1.56 15.59 -7.06
CA PRO A 115 1.49 14.72 -5.89
C PRO A 115 0.11 14.06 -5.76
N THR A 116 0.11 12.80 -5.34
CA THR A 116 -1.10 12.01 -5.03
C THR A 116 -1.21 11.64 -3.55
N TRP A 117 -0.09 11.76 -2.81
CA TRP A 117 0.10 11.33 -1.42
C TRP A 117 -0.51 9.96 -1.18
N VAL A 118 -0.06 8.98 -1.97
CA VAL A 118 -0.37 7.57 -1.74
C VAL A 118 0.46 7.09 -0.57
N THR A 119 0.15 7.64 0.61
CA THR A 119 0.93 7.40 1.82
C THR A 119 0.78 5.95 2.24
N LEU A 120 1.91 5.25 2.32
CA LEU A 120 2.02 3.88 2.76
C LEU A 120 2.89 3.85 4.01
N VAL A 121 2.28 3.48 5.12
CA VAL A 121 2.85 3.57 6.46
C VAL A 121 3.45 2.21 6.86
N LEU A 122 4.65 2.22 7.43
CA LEU A 122 5.42 1.02 7.79
C LEU A 122 5.97 1.10 9.23
N GLY A 123 6.19 -0.06 9.85
CA GLY A 123 6.88 -0.14 11.14
C GLY A 123 6.04 0.29 12.35
N GLY A 124 6.59 1.09 13.25
CA GLY A 124 5.94 1.49 14.51
C GLY A 124 5.94 0.41 15.60
N CYS A 125 5.28 0.72 16.71
CA CYS A 125 5.08 -0.18 17.84
C CYS A 125 3.59 -0.31 18.20
N ASP A 126 3.24 -1.38 18.93
CA ASP A 126 1.93 -1.51 19.56
C ASP A 126 1.84 -0.75 20.89
N GLU A 127 0.69 -0.84 21.55
CA GLU A 127 0.43 -0.20 22.85
C GLU A 127 1.31 -0.74 23.99
N GLN A 128 2.04 -1.84 23.76
CA GLN A 128 2.97 -2.45 24.70
C GLN A 128 4.44 -2.24 24.29
N ASP A 129 4.71 -1.25 23.44
CA ASP A 129 6.04 -0.88 22.93
C ASP A 129 6.74 -1.95 22.08
N LYS A 130 6.04 -3.04 21.73
CA LYS A 130 6.60 -4.06 20.86
C LYS A 130 6.58 -3.57 19.42
N HIS A 131 7.72 -3.65 18.74
CA HIS A 131 7.80 -3.26 17.34
C HIS A 131 6.86 -4.11 16.48
N LEU A 132 6.34 -3.46 15.44
CA LEU A 132 5.49 -4.08 14.43
C LEU A 132 6.19 -4.23 13.08
N VAL A 133 7.50 -3.96 13.01
CA VAL A 133 8.32 -4.24 11.82
C VAL A 133 8.22 -5.72 11.45
N CYS A 134 7.96 -5.99 10.18
CA CYS A 134 7.86 -7.33 9.60
C CYS A 134 8.71 -7.43 8.32
N LYS A 135 8.85 -8.62 7.72
CA LYS A 135 9.66 -8.76 6.50
C LYS A 135 9.09 -7.93 5.35
N THR A 136 7.77 -7.84 5.26
CA THR A 136 7.11 -6.98 4.26
C THR A 136 7.43 -5.50 4.42
N SER A 137 7.72 -5.01 5.64
CA SER A 137 8.23 -3.65 5.83
C SER A 137 9.54 -3.43 5.08
N TYR A 138 10.46 -4.40 5.09
CA TYR A 138 11.68 -4.37 4.30
C TYR A 138 11.41 -4.50 2.81
N ARG A 139 10.53 -5.42 2.38
CA ARG A 139 10.19 -5.63 0.96
C ARG A 139 9.63 -4.38 0.29
N VAL A 140 8.77 -3.64 1.01
CA VAL A 140 8.21 -2.37 0.54
C VAL A 140 9.31 -1.32 0.38
N VAL A 141 10.17 -1.13 1.38
CA VAL A 141 11.28 -0.17 1.29
C VAL A 141 12.29 -0.59 0.20
N ASN A 142 12.54 -1.89 0.04
CA ASN A 142 13.41 -2.46 -0.99
C ASN A 142 12.91 -2.19 -2.43
N SER A 143 11.63 -1.84 -2.60
CA SER A 143 11.12 -1.39 -3.90
C SER A 143 11.83 -0.13 -4.43
N LEU A 144 12.44 0.66 -3.54
CA LEU A 144 13.28 1.80 -3.94
C LEU A 144 14.62 1.39 -4.55
N TYR A 145 15.04 0.14 -4.36
CA TYR A 145 16.20 -0.45 -5.06
C TYR A 145 15.77 -1.25 -6.30
N THR A 146 14.74 -2.10 -6.19
CA THR A 146 14.31 -2.96 -7.33
C THR A 146 13.66 -2.17 -8.45
N LEU A 147 12.89 -1.13 -8.13
CA LEU A 147 12.20 -0.25 -9.09
C LEU A 147 12.85 1.13 -9.21
N GLY A 148 13.90 1.40 -8.42
CA GLY A 148 14.52 2.72 -8.28
C GLY A 148 13.71 3.70 -7.43
N ALA A 149 14.36 4.81 -7.07
CA ALA A 149 13.79 5.88 -6.27
C ALA A 149 12.58 6.52 -6.95
N ALA A 150 11.53 6.79 -6.18
CA ALA A 150 10.32 7.45 -6.65
C ALA A 150 9.66 8.23 -5.51
N PRO A 151 8.99 9.36 -5.80
CA PRO A 151 8.26 10.13 -4.80
C PRO A 151 6.97 9.45 -4.32
N GLU A 152 6.44 8.50 -5.10
CA GLU A 152 5.24 7.73 -4.77
C GLU A 152 5.57 6.21 -4.80
N PRO A 153 4.86 5.38 -4.02
CA PRO A 153 4.03 5.80 -2.90
C PRO A 153 4.84 6.56 -1.86
N ASN A 154 4.21 7.53 -1.19
CA ASN A 154 4.83 8.28 -0.11
C ASN A 154 5.09 7.36 1.11
N LEU A 155 6.27 6.72 1.13
CA LEU A 155 6.65 5.76 2.17
C LEU A 155 6.95 6.48 3.49
N THR A 156 6.16 6.17 4.51
CA THR A 156 6.28 6.79 5.85
C THR A 156 6.65 5.75 6.90
N ILE A 157 7.78 5.94 7.56
CA ILE A 157 8.24 5.07 8.64
C ILE A 157 7.69 5.61 9.97
N LEU A 158 6.87 4.83 10.66
CA LEU A 158 6.50 5.15 12.05
C LEU A 158 7.70 4.86 12.95
N TRP A 159 8.55 5.88 13.12
CA TRP A 159 9.77 5.76 13.89
C TRP A 159 9.51 5.59 15.40
N SER A 160 10.31 4.76 16.05
CA SER A 160 10.33 4.58 17.51
C SER A 160 11.73 4.17 17.95
N GLU A 161 12.11 4.53 19.17
CA GLU A 161 13.34 4.05 19.81
C GLU A 161 13.33 2.52 19.97
N ASN A 162 12.15 1.91 20.08
CA ASN A 162 11.95 0.47 20.25
C ASN A 162 11.95 -0.32 18.93
N LEU A 163 12.17 0.33 17.78
CA LEU A 163 12.32 -0.39 16.52
C LEU A 163 13.61 -1.23 16.51
N PRO A 164 13.63 -2.38 15.80
CA PRO A 164 14.84 -3.16 15.62
C PRO A 164 15.94 -2.33 14.96
N GLU A 165 17.16 -2.41 15.50
CA GLU A 165 18.29 -1.59 15.02
C GLU A 165 18.57 -1.81 13.53
N ASN A 166 18.55 -3.06 13.06
CA ASN A 166 18.74 -3.37 11.64
C ASN A 166 17.71 -2.69 10.74
N PHE A 167 16.48 -2.47 11.20
CA PHE A 167 15.46 -1.78 10.41
C PHE A 167 15.73 -0.28 10.36
N LYS A 168 16.14 0.31 11.49
CA LYS A 168 16.55 1.71 11.57
C LYS A 168 17.73 2.00 10.64
N GLU A 169 18.77 1.16 10.71
CA GLU A 169 19.96 1.25 9.85
C GLU A 169 19.59 1.10 8.38
N PHE A 170 18.74 0.12 8.04
CA PHE A 170 18.27 -0.07 6.67
C PHE A 170 17.50 1.13 6.14
N CYS A 171 16.57 1.68 6.92
CA CYS A 171 15.84 2.90 6.54
C CYS A 171 16.79 4.09 6.38
N ALA A 172 17.76 4.26 7.29
CA ALA A 172 18.75 5.32 7.19
C ALA A 172 19.60 5.19 5.93
N GLN A 173 20.03 3.98 5.58
CA GLN A 173 20.78 3.72 4.34
C GLN A 173 19.94 4.05 3.10
N VAL A 174 18.68 3.62 3.08
CA VAL A 174 17.76 3.92 1.95
C VAL A 174 17.52 5.43 1.84
N SER A 175 17.39 6.15 2.96
CA SER A 175 17.32 7.62 2.96
C SER A 175 18.55 8.27 2.34
N ILE A 176 19.76 7.80 2.70
CA ILE A 176 21.02 8.26 2.12
C ILE A 176 21.04 8.03 0.60
N ASP A 177 20.63 6.85 0.17
CA ASP A 177 20.73 6.44 -1.24
C ASP A 177 19.67 7.09 -2.13
N THR A 178 18.48 7.36 -1.60
CA THR A 178 17.29 7.66 -2.42
C THR A 178 16.56 8.94 -2.05
N SER A 179 16.73 9.44 -0.81
CA SER A 179 15.95 10.58 -0.28
C SER A 179 14.42 10.45 -0.50
N SER A 180 13.90 9.22 -0.46
CA SER A 180 12.52 8.88 -0.89
C SER A 180 11.64 8.27 0.22
N ILE A 181 12.05 8.36 1.49
CA ILE A 181 11.23 7.94 2.64
C ILE A 181 11.13 9.09 3.66
N GLN A 182 10.04 9.13 4.41
CA GLN A 182 9.78 10.12 5.46
C GLN A 182 9.43 9.50 6.81
#